data_AF-A0A6V7LS60-F1
#
_entry.id   AF-A0A6V7LS60-F1
#
_cell.length_a   1.000
_cell.length_b   1.000
_cell.length_c   1.000
_cell.angle_alpha   90.00
_cell.angle_beta   90.00
_cell.angle_gamma   90.00
#
_symmetry.space_group_name_H-M   'P 1'
#
loop_
_entity.id
_entity.type
_entity.pdbx_description
1 polymer ?
#
loop_
_entity_poly.entity_id
_entity_poly.type
_entity_poly.pdbx_seq_one_letter_code
_entity_poly.pdbx_strand_id
1 'polypeptide(L)' 'IASELNTAILKMEHRESTSPRLNNLLKMILWAQDELDKKKIKYPKMTDLGSATIENQK' A
#
# COMPACT_ATOMS: atom_id res chain seq x y z
N ILE A 1 -36.86 -6.84 -6.49
CA ILE A 1 -36.07 -8.08 -6.63
C ILE A 1 -34.78 -7.83 -7.42
N ALA A 2 -34.83 -7.38 -8.69
CA ALA A 2 -33.62 -7.11 -9.49
C ALA A 2 -32.72 -5.98 -8.93
N SER A 3 -33.29 -4.91 -8.37
CA SER A 3 -32.52 -3.75 -7.86
C SER A 3 -31.69 -4.07 -6.60
N GLU A 4 -32.22 -4.89 -5.70
CA GLU A 4 -31.53 -5.33 -4.50
C GLU A 4 -30.38 -6.28 -4.83
N LEU A 5 -30.62 -7.21 -5.77
CA LEU A 5 -29.60 -8.10 -6.32
C LEU A 5 -28.47 -7.29 -6.98
N ASN A 6 -28.80 -6.30 -7.82
CA ASN A 6 -27.81 -5.44 -8.47
C ASN A 6 -27.01 -4.63 -7.44
N THR A 7 -27.65 -4.17 -6.37
CA THR A 7 -26.98 -3.45 -5.28
C THR A 7 -26.05 -4.38 -4.49
N ALA A 8 -26.45 -5.62 -4.26
CA ALA A 8 -25.62 -6.62 -3.58
C ALA A 8 -24.40 -7.02 -4.43
N ILE A 9 -24.57 -7.21 -5.74
CA ILE A 9 -23.48 -7.49 -6.69
C ILE A 9 -22.50 -6.31 -6.74
N LEU A 10 -22.99 -5.08 -6.93
CA LEU A 10 -22.15 -3.88 -6.93
C LEU A 10 -21.35 -3.71 -5.63
N LYS A 11 -21.96 -3.98 -4.47
CA LYS A 11 -21.28 -3.93 -3.17
C LYS A 11 -20.25 -5.05 -3.01
N MET A 12 -20.49 -6.23 -3.57
CA MET A 12 -19.59 -7.37 -3.49
C MET A 12 -18.35 -7.15 -4.37
N GLU A 13 -18.54 -6.71 -5.62
CA GLU A 13 -17.47 -6.31 -6.53
C GLU A 13 -16.61 -5.17 -5.96
N HIS A 14 -17.24 -4.19 -5.31
CA HIS A 14 -16.48 -3.09 -4.71
C HIS A 14 -15.73 -3.49 -3.44
N ARG A 15 -16.18 -4.52 -2.70
CA ARG A 15 -15.57 -4.98 -1.43
C ARG A 15 -14.18 -5.58 -1.64
N GLU A 16 -13.95 -6.33 -2.70
CA GLU A 16 -12.64 -6.94 -2.99
C GLU A 16 -11.55 -5.89 -3.31
N SER A 17 -11.93 -4.66 -3.65
CA SER A 17 -11.01 -3.56 -3.99
C SER A 17 -10.92 -2.44 -2.93
N THR A 18 -11.40 -2.66 -1.70
CA THR A 18 -11.50 -1.56 -0.71
C THR A 18 -10.22 -1.18 0.00
N SER A 19 -9.17 -2.01 -0.03
CA SER A 19 -7.81 -1.47 0.19
C SER A 19 -7.28 -1.06 -1.16
N PRO A 20 -7.12 0.24 -1.45
CA PRO A 20 -6.50 0.67 -2.69
C PRO A 20 -5.19 -0.10 -2.86
N ARG A 21 -4.96 -0.71 -4.02
CA ARG A 21 -3.72 -1.47 -4.31
C ARG A 21 -2.47 -0.68 -3.89
N LEU A 22 -2.54 0.65 -4.02
CA LEU A 22 -1.54 1.60 -3.54
C LEU A 22 -1.31 1.56 -2.02
N ASN A 23 -2.35 1.50 -1.20
CA ASN A 23 -2.25 1.41 0.26
C ASN A 23 -1.49 0.14 0.68
N ASN A 24 -1.80 -1.00 0.07
CA ASN A 24 -1.11 -2.25 0.33
C ASN A 24 0.38 -2.16 -0.07
N LEU A 25 0.67 -1.56 -1.22
CA LEU A 25 2.04 -1.35 -1.68
C LEU A 25 2.82 -0.44 -0.72
N LEU A 26 2.23 0.66 -0.28
CA LEU A 26 2.84 1.58 0.69
C LEU A 26 3.15 0.88 2.02
N LYS A 27 2.22 0.07 2.53
CA LYS A 27 2.45 -0.75 3.74
C LYS A 27 3.61 -1.72 3.57
N MET A 28 3.72 -2.38 2.42
CA MET A 28 4.84 -3.30 2.13
C MET A 28 6.18 -2.56 2.06
N ILE A 29 6.21 -1.39 1.42
CA ILE A 29 7.42 -0.55 1.36
C ILE A 29 7.84 -0.17 2.78
N LEU A 30 6.93 0.38 3.59
CA LEU A 30 7.22 0.78 4.97
C LEU A 30 7.72 -0.39 5.82
N TRP A 31 7.10 -1.56 5.69
CA TRP A 31 7.53 -2.76 6.40
C TRP A 31 8.94 -3.19 6.00
N ALA A 32 9.25 -3.22 4.69
CA ALA A 32 10.58 -3.59 4.22
C ALA A 32 11.66 -2.62 4.71
N GLN A 33 11.37 -1.31 4.72
CA GLN A 33 12.28 -0.29 5.23
C GLN A 33 12.56 -0.48 6.73
N ASP A 34 11.53 -0.75 7.54
CA ASP A 34 11.67 -1.03 8.98
C ASP A 34 12.52 -2.28 9.24
N GLU A 35 12.33 -3.35 8.46
CA GLU A 35 13.15 -4.57 8.56
C GLU A 35 14.62 -4.34 8.20
N LEU A 36 14.90 -3.51 7.19
CA LEU A 36 16.26 -3.15 6.81
C LEU A 36 16.92 -2.23 7.85
N ASP A 37 16.15 -1.29 8.43
CA ASP A 37 16.60 -0.40 9.50
C ASP A 37 17.00 -1.19 10.76
N LYS A 38 16.18 -2.16 11.18
CA LYS A 38 16.48 -3.06 12.31
C LYS A 38 17.78 -3.82 12.10
N LYS A 39 18.06 -4.22 10.86
CA LYS A 39 19.29 -4.92 10.47
C LYS A 39 20.49 -3.99 10.28
N LYS A 40 20.31 -2.67 10.43
CA LYS A 40 21.34 -1.64 10.19
C LYS A 40 21.97 -1.74 8.80
N ILE A 41 21.19 -2.17 7.82
CA ILE A 41 21.64 -2.26 6.43
C ILE A 41 21.50 -0.86 5.82
N LYS A 42 22.50 -0.42 5.06
CA LYS A 42 22.38 0.80 4.26
C LYS A 42 21.61 0.48 2.99
N TYR A 43 20.56 1.23 2.71
CA TYR A 43 19.75 1.08 1.51
C TYR A 43 19.15 2.43 1.08
N PRO A 44 18.70 2.56 -0.18
CA PRO A 44 17.93 3.70 -0.62
C PRO A 44 16.57 3.73 0.08
N LYS A 45 16.32 4.76 0.90
CA LYS A 45 15.11 4.87 1.72
C LYS A 45 14.17 5.93 1.14
N MET A 46 12.91 5.58 0.97
CA MET A 46 11.85 6.54 0.70
C MET A 46 11.59 7.37 1.97
N THR A 47 12.00 8.64 1.92
CA THR A 47 11.86 9.60 3.02
C THR A 47 10.58 10.41 2.92
N ASP A 48 10.11 10.65 1.70
CA ASP A 48 8.83 11.30 1.42
C ASP A 48 7.94 10.42 0.54
N LEU A 49 6.85 9.94 1.13
CA LEU A 49 5.85 9.10 0.48
C LEU A 49 4.95 9.89 -0.48
N GLY A 50 4.79 11.21 -0.27
CA GLY A 50 3.93 12.07 -1.08
C GLY A 50 4.58 12.45 -2.41
N SER A 51 5.90 12.68 -2.40
CA SER A 51 6.68 12.95 -3.61
C SER A 51 7.44 11.75 -4.16
N ALA A 52 7.36 10.59 -3.48
CA ALA A 52 8.13 9.38 -3.78
C ALA A 52 9.65 9.62 -3.82
N THR A 53 10.16 10.54 -3.00
CA THR A 53 11.59 10.85 -2.92
C THR A 53 12.33 9.71 -2.23
N ILE A 54 13.37 9.20 -2.89
CA ILE A 54 14.24 8.12 -2.40
C ILE A 54 15.64 8.68 -2.19
N GLU A 55 16.13 8.60 -0.96
CA GLU A 55 17.45 9.07 -0.57
C GLU A 55 18.40 7.89 -0.37
N ASN A 56 19.61 8.01 -0.91
CA ASN A 56 20.66 7.02 -0.70
C ASN A 56 21.35 7.27 0.64
N GLN A 57 21.31 6.30 1.54
CA GLN A 57 22.12 6.28 2.75
C GLN A 57 23.60 6.03 2.36
N LYS A 58 24.41 7.10 2.26
CA LYS A 58 25.87 7.00 2.03
C LYS A 58 26.57 6.26 3.16
#